data_AF-A0A485A4R7-F1
#
_entry.id   AF-A0A485A4R7-F1
#
_cell.length_a   1.000
_cell.length_b   1.000
_cell.length_c   1.000
_cell.angle_alpha   90.00
_cell.angle_beta   90.00
_cell.angle_gamma   90.00
#
_symmetry.space_group_name_H-M   'P 1'
#
loop_
_entity.id
_entity.type
_entity.pdbx_description
1 polymer ?
#
loop_
_entity_poly.entity_id
_entity_poly.type
_entity_poly.pdbx_seq_one_letter_code
_entity_poly.pdbx_strand_id
1 'polypeptide(L)'
;MNRKVLALVIPALLAAGAAHSAEVYNKDGNKLDLYGKIDGLHYFSNDAKKDGDQSYVRLGFKGETQINNMLTGYGQWEYNVQANNPESTDSAISQSWTRLGFAGLKFGDYGSFDYGRNYGVLYDVEGWDRYAARIWW
;
A
#
# COMPACT_ATOMS: atom_id res chain seq x y z
N MET A 1 -10.01 31.94 -16.34
CA MET A 1 -10.35 30.53 -16.05
C MET A 1 -10.77 30.38 -14.59
N ASN A 2 -11.74 29.52 -14.31
CA ASN A 2 -12.67 29.51 -13.16
C ASN A 2 -12.06 29.12 -11.80
N ARG A 3 -12.20 29.97 -10.76
CA ARG A 3 -11.94 29.63 -9.34
C ARG A 3 -12.75 28.42 -8.84
N LYS A 4 -13.86 28.10 -9.50
CA LYS A 4 -14.74 26.95 -9.20
C LYS A 4 -14.09 25.59 -9.48
N VAL A 5 -13.16 25.52 -10.44
CA VAL A 5 -12.45 24.27 -10.75
C VAL A 5 -11.43 23.95 -9.66
N LEU A 6 -10.71 24.96 -9.17
CA LEU A 6 -9.73 24.79 -8.09
C LEU A 6 -10.38 24.30 -6.78
N ALA A 7 -11.60 24.76 -6.49
CA ALA A 7 -12.35 24.36 -5.30
C ALA A 7 -12.84 22.89 -5.33
N LEU A 8 -12.99 22.30 -6.51
CA LEU A 8 -13.35 20.87 -6.68
C LEU A 8 -12.12 19.95 -6.63
N VAL A 9 -10.95 20.47 -7.01
CA VAL A 9 -9.69 19.71 -7.00
C VAL A 9 -9.21 19.44 -5.57
N ILE A 10 -9.43 20.38 -4.64
CA ILE A 10 -8.96 20.26 -3.25
C ILE A 10 -9.63 19.09 -2.48
N PRO A 11 -10.97 18.90 -2.51
CA PRO A 11 -11.60 17.74 -1.88
C PRO A 11 -11.23 16.40 -2.53
N ALA A 12 -11.02 16.39 -3.85
CA ALA A 12 -10.62 15.18 -4.57
C ALA A 12 -9.19 14.72 -4.18
N LEU A 13 -8.27 15.66 -3.98
CA LEU A 13 -6.91 15.39 -3.48
C LEU A 13 -6.92 14.81 -2.05
N LEU A 14 -7.81 15.29 -1.18
CA LEU A 14 -7.90 14.82 0.21
C LEU A 14 -8.52 13.41 0.30
N ALA A 15 -9.38 13.01 -0.64
CA ALA A 15 -9.98 11.68 -0.69
C ALA A 15 -9.02 10.58 -1.20
N ALA A 16 -7.94 10.94 -1.90
CA ALA A 16 -7.02 9.98 -2.51
C ALA A 16 -6.00 9.34 -1.53
N GLY A 17 -5.99 9.78 -0.27
CA GLY A 17 -4.99 9.37 0.74
C GLY A 17 -5.50 8.47 1.86
N ALA A 18 -6.81 8.25 1.99
CA ALA A 18 -7.35 7.50 3.12
C ALA A 18 -7.33 5.99 2.82
N ALA A 19 -6.21 5.34 3.10
CA ALA A 19 -6.17 3.89 3.27
C ALA A 19 -6.93 3.53 4.55
N HIS A 20 -8.27 3.52 4.49
CA HIS A 20 -9.10 2.98 5.55
C HIS A 20 -8.93 1.47 5.56
N SER A 21 -8.00 0.97 6.38
CA SER A 21 -7.97 -0.45 6.73
C SER A 21 -9.28 -0.78 7.45
N ALA A 22 -10.00 -1.78 6.96
CA ALA A 22 -11.15 -2.32 7.67
C ALA A 22 -10.63 -3.23 8.78
N GLU A 23 -10.93 -2.89 10.03
CA GLU A 23 -10.71 -3.80 11.16
C GLU A 23 -11.73 -4.93 11.04
N VAL A 24 -11.25 -6.14 10.73
CA VAL A 24 -12.12 -7.31 10.49
C VAL A 24 -12.26 -8.15 11.75
N TYR A 25 -11.25 -8.12 12.62
CA TYR A 25 -11.26 -8.85 13.88
C TYR A 25 -10.50 -8.08 14.95
N ASN A 26 -11.10 -7.98 16.14
CA ASN A 26 -10.45 -7.40 17.31
C ASN A 26 -11.02 -8.06 18.56
N LYS A 27 -10.28 -9.02 19.10
CA LYS A 27 -10.69 -9.75 20.31
C LYS A 27 -9.48 -10.28 21.06
N ASP A 28 -9.52 -10.17 22.39
CA ASP A 28 -8.52 -10.73 23.31
C ASP A 28 -7.08 -10.32 22.98
N GLY A 29 -6.86 -9.05 22.63
CA GLY A 29 -5.54 -8.53 22.26
C GLY A 29 -5.06 -8.92 20.87
N ASN A 30 -5.87 -9.66 20.10
CA ASN A 30 -5.61 -10.00 18.71
C ASN A 30 -6.41 -9.10 17.78
N LYS A 31 -5.71 -8.41 16.88
CA LYS A 31 -6.29 -7.55 15.88
C LYS A 31 -5.89 -8.00 14.48
N LEU A 32 -6.84 -8.03 13.55
CA LEU A 32 -6.61 -8.29 12.13
C LEU A 32 -7.27 -7.19 11.31
N ASP A 33 -6.42 -6.41 10.66
CA ASP A 33 -6.80 -5.38 9.70
C ASP A 33 -6.66 -5.93 8.29
N LEU A 34 -7.69 -5.78 7.48
CA LEU A 34 -7.63 -5.99 6.04
C LEU A 34 -7.58 -4.62 5.35
N TYR A 35 -6.63 -4.44 4.46
CA TYR A 35 -6.48 -3.20 3.71
C TYR A 35 -6.16 -3.48 2.25
N GLY A 36 -6.35 -2.47 1.43
CA GLY A 36 -6.11 -2.59 0.01
C GLY A 36 -6.55 -1.34 -0.72
N LYS A 37 -6.36 -1.36 -2.03
CA LYS A 37 -6.85 -0.34 -2.94
C LYS A 37 -7.01 -0.90 -4.34
N ILE A 38 -7.93 -0.31 -5.08
CA ILE A 38 -8.09 -0.48 -6.51
C ILE A 38 -7.77 0.88 -7.11
N ASP A 39 -6.75 0.91 -7.98
CA ASP A 39 -6.22 2.15 -8.55
C ASP A 39 -6.42 2.07 -10.07
N GLY A 40 -7.42 2.81 -10.57
CA GLY A 40 -7.70 2.93 -12.00
C GLY A 40 -6.80 4.01 -12.59
N LEU A 41 -5.80 3.61 -13.37
CA LEU A 41 -4.70 4.48 -13.77
C LEU A 41 -4.46 4.40 -15.27
N HIS A 42 -4.34 5.55 -15.92
CA HIS A 42 -3.98 5.64 -17.33
C HIS A 42 -2.85 6.64 -17.50
N TYR A 43 -1.76 6.21 -18.16
CA TYR A 43 -0.63 7.08 -18.47
C TYR A 43 -0.77 7.63 -19.87
N PHE A 44 -0.58 8.95 -20.00
CA PHE A 44 -0.47 9.64 -21.28
C PHE A 44 0.99 9.95 -21.55
N SER A 45 1.55 9.37 -22.61
CA SER A 45 2.96 9.49 -22.95
C SER A 45 3.21 9.44 -24.44
N ASN A 46 4.22 10.19 -24.90
CA ASN A 46 4.72 10.06 -26.27
C ASN A 46 5.51 8.74 -26.49
N ASP A 47 5.91 8.06 -25.41
CA ASP A 47 6.50 6.73 -25.45
C ASP A 47 5.39 5.67 -25.41
N ALA A 48 5.11 5.06 -26.57
CA ALA A 48 4.06 4.06 -26.76
C ALA A 48 4.23 2.80 -25.87
N LYS A 49 5.40 2.56 -25.29
CA LYS A 49 5.59 1.45 -24.33
C LYS A 49 5.12 1.77 -22.92
N LYS A 50 4.92 3.05 -22.60
CA LYS A 50 4.49 3.54 -21.28
C LYS A 50 3.08 4.12 -21.30
N ASP A 51 2.61 4.54 -22.47
CA ASP A 51 1.25 5.00 -22.71
C ASP A 51 0.25 3.85 -22.54
N GLY A 52 -0.91 4.16 -21.96
CA GLY A 52 -2.01 3.21 -21.80
C GLY A 52 -2.38 2.90 -20.35
N ASP A 53 -3.17 1.83 -20.20
CA ASP A 53 -3.70 1.40 -18.90
C ASP A 53 -2.58 0.86 -17.99
N GLN A 54 -2.57 1.34 -16.75
CA GLN A 54 -1.67 0.93 -15.68
C GLN A 54 -2.45 0.55 -14.42
N SER A 55 -3.74 0.27 -14.56
CA SER A 55 -4.63 -0.08 -13.46
C SER A 55 -4.13 -1.31 -12.70
N TYR A 56 -4.23 -1.25 -11.38
CA TYR A 56 -3.79 -2.32 -10.51
C TYR A 56 -4.60 -2.38 -9.22
N VAL A 57 -4.55 -3.55 -8.59
CA VAL A 57 -5.17 -3.83 -7.30
C VAL A 57 -4.08 -4.21 -6.32
N ARG A 58 -4.17 -3.67 -5.10
CA ARG A 58 -3.38 -4.13 -3.96
C ARG A 58 -4.30 -4.59 -2.86
N LEU A 59 -3.93 -5.70 -2.25
CA LEU A 59 -4.58 -6.23 -1.08
C LEU A 59 -3.52 -6.66 -0.09
N GLY A 60 -3.75 -6.38 1.18
CA GLY A 60 -2.88 -6.82 2.25
C GLY A 60 -3.66 -6.98 3.53
N PHE A 61 -3.05 -7.68 4.48
CA PHE A 61 -3.56 -7.75 5.84
C PHE A 61 -2.43 -7.45 6.81
N LYS A 62 -2.82 -6.97 7.98
CA LYS A 62 -1.94 -6.73 9.11
C LYS A 62 -2.55 -7.40 10.33
N GLY A 63 -1.83 -8.34 10.90
CA GLY A 63 -2.19 -8.99 12.14
C GLY A 63 -1.32 -8.48 13.28
N GLU A 64 -1.92 -8.24 14.44
CA GLU A 64 -1.22 -7.91 15.68
C GLU A 64 -1.77 -8.79 16.81
N THR A 65 -0.90 -9.31 17.66
CA THR A 65 -1.25 -10.10 18.84
C THR A 65 -0.49 -9.55 20.04
N GLN A 66 -1.22 -9.04 21.02
CA GLN A 66 -0.62 -8.62 22.28
C GLN A 66 -0.33 -9.84 23.14
N ILE A 67 0.97 -10.13 23.34
CA ILE A 67 1.40 -11.27 24.16
C ILE A 67 1.41 -10.85 25.64
N ASN A 68 1.96 -9.67 25.94
CA ASN A 68 1.92 -9.06 27.26
C ASN A 68 2.07 -7.53 27.15
N ASN A 69 2.24 -6.84 28.28
CA ASN A 69 2.35 -5.37 28.32
C ASN A 69 3.59 -4.82 27.60
N MET A 70 4.63 -5.63 27.39
CA MET A 70 5.90 -5.21 26.76
C MET A 70 6.17 -5.91 25.44
N LEU A 71 5.38 -6.91 25.05
CA LEU A 71 5.63 -7.74 23.87
C LEU A 71 4.37 -7.87 23.03
N THR A 72 4.45 -7.40 21.79
CA THR A 72 3.40 -7.54 20.78
C THR A 72 3.99 -8.21 19.55
N GLY A 73 3.39 -9.33 19.13
CA GLY A 73 3.69 -9.92 17.83
C GLY A 73 2.91 -9.22 16.74
N TYR A 74 3.51 -9.04 15.57
CA TYR A 74 2.82 -8.48 14.42
C TYR A 74 3.28 -9.15 13.12
N GLY A 75 2.44 -9.09 12.11
CA GLY A 75 2.75 -9.59 10.78
C GLY A 75 2.00 -8.81 9.73
N GLN A 76 2.62 -8.64 8.57
CA GLN A 76 2.02 -7.95 7.45
C GLN A 76 2.35 -8.66 6.16
N TRP A 77 1.33 -8.77 5.32
CA TRP A 77 1.47 -9.25 3.95
C TRP A 77 0.74 -8.30 3.01
N GLU A 78 1.36 -7.98 1.88
CA GLU A 78 0.78 -7.15 0.82
C GLU A 78 1.07 -7.77 -0.54
N TYR A 79 0.03 -7.94 -1.33
CA TYR A 79 0.03 -8.52 -2.66
C TYR A 79 -0.43 -7.50 -3.70
N ASN A 80 0.25 -7.45 -4.84
CA ASN A 80 -0.10 -6.59 -5.96
C ASN A 80 -0.53 -7.43 -7.15
N VAL A 81 -1.60 -7.03 -7.81
CA VAL A 81 -2.13 -7.63 -9.04
C VAL A 81 -2.31 -6.53 -10.07
N GLN A 82 -1.66 -6.65 -11.21
CA GLN A 82 -1.87 -5.78 -12.36
C GLN A 82 -3.17 -6.15 -13.05
N ALA A 83 -3.99 -5.15 -13.38
CA ALA A 83 -5.31 -5.30 -13.99
C ALA A 83 -5.39 -4.63 -15.36
N ASN A 84 -4.24 -4.40 -15.99
CA ASN A 84 -4.10 -3.67 -17.26
C ASN A 84 -3.77 -4.55 -18.46
N ASN A 85 -3.78 -5.88 -18.29
CA ASN A 85 -3.54 -6.85 -19.34
C ASN A 85 -4.73 -7.81 -19.46
N PRO A 86 -5.05 -8.29 -20.68
CA PRO A 86 -6.13 -9.27 -20.87
C PRO A 86 -5.77 -10.61 -20.22
N GLU A 87 -6.79 -11.39 -19.85
CA GLU A 87 -6.59 -12.73 -19.23
C GLU A 87 -5.86 -13.72 -20.15
N SER A 88 -5.90 -13.49 -21.47
CA SER A 88 -5.17 -14.28 -22.47
C SER A 88 -3.66 -14.00 -22.50
N THR A 89 -3.17 -13.10 -21.65
CA THR A 89 -1.74 -12.83 -21.49
C THR A 89 -1.03 -14.10 -21.08
N ASP A 90 0.09 -14.38 -21.75
CA ASP A 90 0.90 -15.58 -21.51
C ASP A 90 1.19 -15.76 -20.01
N SER A 91 0.95 -16.99 -19.51
CA SER A 91 1.21 -17.40 -18.13
C SER A 91 2.66 -17.18 -17.69
N ALA A 92 3.61 -17.07 -18.65
CA ALA A 92 5.00 -16.69 -18.38
C ALA A 92 5.16 -15.23 -17.92
N ILE A 93 4.18 -14.36 -18.20
CA ILE A 93 4.18 -12.96 -17.79
C ILE A 93 3.48 -12.86 -16.43
N SER A 94 4.27 -12.79 -15.36
CA SER A 94 3.76 -12.63 -14.00
C SER A 94 3.09 -11.27 -13.80
N GLN A 95 1.76 -11.24 -13.75
CA GLN A 95 0.96 -10.03 -13.49
C GLN A 95 0.76 -9.75 -11.99
N SER A 96 1.34 -10.57 -11.10
CA SER A 96 1.16 -10.37 -9.67
C SER A 96 2.40 -10.78 -8.87
N TRP A 97 2.61 -10.12 -7.73
CA TRP A 97 3.73 -10.39 -6.84
C TRP A 97 3.49 -9.93 -5.40
N THR A 98 4.18 -10.57 -4.46
CA THR A 98 4.23 -10.16 -3.06
C THR A 98 5.11 -8.92 -2.92
N ARG A 99 4.54 -7.81 -2.44
CA ARG A 99 5.24 -6.57 -2.16
C ARG A 99 5.89 -6.60 -0.78
N LEU A 100 5.10 -6.96 0.22
CA LEU A 100 5.51 -7.07 1.62
C LEU A 100 5.11 -8.43 2.16
N GLY A 101 5.95 -8.99 3.01
CA GLY A 101 5.71 -10.28 3.65
C GLY A 101 6.71 -10.47 4.76
N PHE A 102 6.34 -10.03 5.96
CA PHE A 102 7.21 -10.07 7.12
C PHE A 102 6.41 -10.34 8.40
N ALA A 103 7.11 -10.84 9.40
CA ALA A 103 6.61 -11.00 10.75
C ALA A 103 7.66 -10.46 11.73
N GLY A 104 7.19 -9.92 12.85
CA GLY A 104 8.05 -9.27 13.81
C GLY A 104 7.48 -9.26 15.22
N LEU A 105 8.34 -8.84 16.13
CA LEU A 105 8.05 -8.63 17.54
C LEU A 105 8.36 -7.18 17.88
N LYS A 106 7.44 -6.52 18.57
CA LYS A 106 7.61 -5.20 19.13
C LYS A 106 7.80 -5.32 20.65
N PHE A 107 8.88 -4.72 21.16
CA PHE A 107 9.30 -4.79 22.56
C PHE A 107 8.98 -3.48 23.29
N GLY A 108 7.71 -3.09 23.36
CA GLY A 108 7.29 -1.83 23.98
C GLY A 108 8.01 -0.63 23.36
N ASP A 109 8.76 0.09 24.20
CA ASP A 109 9.56 1.27 23.81
C ASP A 109 11.01 0.93 23.41
N TYR A 110 11.45 -0.32 23.56
CA TYR A 110 12.81 -0.76 23.24
C TYR A 110 13.01 -1.04 21.74
N GLY A 111 11.97 -0.81 20.93
CA GLY A 111 11.98 -0.96 19.48
C GLY A 111 11.25 -2.20 19.00
N SER A 112 11.51 -2.56 17.74
CA SER A 112 10.90 -3.71 17.08
C SER A 112 11.93 -4.43 16.22
N PHE A 113 11.72 -5.73 16.05
CA PHE A 113 12.49 -6.56 15.14
C PHE A 113 11.53 -7.32 14.24
N ASP A 114 11.75 -7.26 12.94
CA ASP A 114 11.00 -8.00 11.93
C ASP A 114 11.92 -8.69 10.94
N TYR A 115 11.45 -9.80 10.41
CA TYR A 115 12.15 -10.61 9.44
C TYR A 115 11.23 -10.95 8.28
N GLY A 116 11.75 -10.74 7.07
CA GLY A 116 11.06 -11.02 5.82
C GLY A 116 11.26 -9.92 4.79
N ARG A 117 10.33 -9.86 3.83
CA ARG A 117 10.32 -8.85 2.78
C ARG A 117 9.65 -7.59 3.32
N ASN A 118 10.44 -6.69 3.91
CA ASN A 118 9.99 -5.39 4.39
C ASN A 118 10.72 -4.24 3.65
N TYR A 119 10.25 -3.00 3.84
CA TYR A 119 10.98 -1.81 3.44
C TYR A 119 12.30 -1.74 4.24
N GLY A 120 13.40 -1.50 3.54
CA GLY A 120 14.70 -1.30 4.20
C GLY A 120 14.80 0.07 4.86
N VAL A 121 15.72 0.22 5.81
CA VAL A 121 15.92 1.45 6.61
C VAL A 121 16.15 2.71 5.77
N LEU A 122 16.73 2.58 4.56
CA LEU A 122 16.90 3.71 3.64
C LEU A 122 15.57 4.24 3.07
N TYR A 123 14.55 3.38 3.01
CA TYR A 123 13.21 3.77 2.57
C TYR A 123 12.54 4.75 3.54
N ASP A 124 12.92 4.72 4.82
CA ASP A 124 12.41 5.68 5.82
C ASP A 124 12.94 7.10 5.56
N VAL A 125 14.17 7.21 5.03
CA VAL A 125 14.76 8.49 4.62
C VAL A 125 14.18 8.96 3.28
N GLU A 126 14.05 8.07 2.30
CA GLU A 126 13.46 8.39 0.98
C GLU A 126 11.94 8.62 1.02
N GLY A 127 11.25 8.09 2.03
CA GLY A 127 9.80 8.19 2.19
C GLY A 127 9.34 9.62 2.48
N TRP A 128 10.20 10.44 3.08
CA TRP A 128 9.91 11.85 3.37
C TRP A 128 9.62 12.64 2.08
N ASP A 129 10.41 12.44 1.02
CA ASP A 129 10.25 13.15 -0.26
C ASP A 129 9.08 12.60 -1.10
N ARG A 130 8.68 11.34 -0.91
CA ARG A 130 7.58 10.72 -1.69
C ARG A 130 6.19 11.24 -1.31
N TYR A 131 6.02 11.86 -0.13
CA TYR A 131 4.80 12.63 0.19
C TYR A 131 4.77 13.98 -0.53
N ALA A 132 5.93 14.61 -0.76
CA ALA A 132 6.02 15.88 -1.49
C ALA A 132 5.93 15.70 -3.02
N ALA A 133 6.46 14.59 -3.55
CA ALA A 133 6.55 14.33 -5.00
C ALA A 133 5.26 13.78 -5.63
N ARG A 134 4.24 13.37 -4.85
CA ARG A 134 2.96 12.87 -5.39
C ARG A 134 1.95 13.98 -5.71
N ILE A 135 2.32 15.25 -5.47
CA ILE A 135 1.49 16.45 -5.71
C ILE A 135 1.81 17.09 -7.08
N TRP A 136 2.88 16.66 -7.74
CA TRP A 136 3.27 17.19 -9.03
C TRP A 136 3.74 16.03 -9.89
N TRP A 137 2.85 15.50 -10.74
CA TRP A 137 3.03 15.08 -12.13
C TRP A 137 1.70 14.49 -12.61
#